data_AF-G3EKG0-F1
#
_entry.id   AF-G3EKG0-F1
#
_cell.length_a   1.000
_cell.length_b   1.000
_cell.length_c   1.000
_cell.angle_alpha   90.00
_cell.angle_beta   90.00
_cell.angle_gamma   90.00
#
_symmetry.space_group_name_H-M   'P 1'
#
loop_
_entity.id
_entity.type
_entity.pdbx_description
1 polymer ?
#
loop_
_entity_poly.entity_id
_entity_poly.type
_entity_poly.pdbx_seq_one_letter_code
_entity_poly.pdbx_strand_id
1 'polypeptide(L)'
;MWWCCATCRRWPNSTWRTGNPAGRRARTGSRLTKKGNRMAMFDPHSGKLQQVREVVRFTPLQQDVLKFLALMLMVFDHANRALGLHEPVLLLLGRGAFPLFALLWGYNLASRPVRQAQATRLWIWAVVAQPGYWLVMRHDGLAFTDPNILFLFAAVTQALAVASLPMRKGAPNPVLAGGVLLALWWAYGATDGSYGTAGVLLLLASYGLCVSLPGYVTAVWPVRGLAIVAWPLLVLMLNAELGGTMMLAGLLLPALLILGTLPLATAFNQRRLLPRGFFLQTYVAHLLALGLAGVFLH
;
A
#
# COMPACT_ATOMS: atom_id res chain seq x y z
N MET A 1 -0.61 5.23 -10.18
CA MET A 1 -0.41 3.97 -10.94
C MET A 1 1.03 3.95 -11.46
N TRP A 2 1.99 3.48 -10.63
CA TRP A 2 3.38 3.24 -11.02
C TRP A 2 3.65 1.78 -11.33
N TRP A 3 2.75 0.88 -10.94
CA TRP A 3 2.82 -0.56 -11.20
C TRP A 3 2.30 -0.95 -12.60
N CYS A 4 2.96 -0.51 -13.68
CA CYS A 4 2.71 -1.04 -15.02
C CYS A 4 4.03 -1.27 -15.77
N CYS A 5 4.22 -2.51 -16.26
CA CYS A 5 5.32 -2.93 -17.12
C CYS A 5 5.06 -2.42 -18.55
N ALA A 6 6.12 -2.03 -19.25
CA ALA A 6 6.10 -1.45 -20.59
C ALA A 6 5.99 -2.46 -21.75
N THR A 7 5.68 -3.75 -21.48
CA THR A 7 5.69 -4.81 -22.50
C THR A 7 4.45 -5.70 -22.44
N CYS A 8 3.29 -5.13 -22.77
CA CYS A 8 2.18 -5.89 -23.34
C CYS A 8 1.47 -5.01 -24.38
N ARG A 9 2.03 -4.97 -25.60
CA ARG A 9 1.37 -4.44 -26.79
C ARG A 9 1.07 -5.61 -27.74
N ARG A 10 -0.16 -5.62 -28.27
CA ARG A 10 -0.71 -6.41 -29.39
C ARG A 10 -1.04 -7.88 -29.13
N TRP A 11 -2.32 -8.13 -28.91
CA TRP A 11 -3.07 -9.08 -29.74
C TRP A 11 -4.26 -8.32 -30.38
N PRO A 12 -4.44 -8.33 -31.72
CA PRO A 12 -5.55 -7.67 -32.40
C PRO A 12 -6.80 -8.57 -32.55
N ASN A 13 -7.94 -7.88 -32.68
CA ASN A 13 -9.31 -8.30 -33.02
C ASN A 13 -9.49 -9.48 -33.99
N SER A 14 -10.59 -10.22 -33.84
CA SER A 14 -11.64 -10.46 -34.89
C SER A 14 -12.66 -11.51 -34.40
N THR A 15 -13.90 -11.10 -34.09
CA THR A 15 -15.11 -11.32 -34.91
C THR A 15 -15.45 -12.78 -35.20
N TRP A 16 -16.46 -13.30 -34.49
CA TRP A 16 -17.42 -14.25 -35.08
C TRP A 16 -18.83 -13.82 -34.68
N ARG A 17 -19.44 -13.04 -35.56
CA ARG A 17 -20.86 -12.69 -35.59
C ARG A 17 -21.35 -13.04 -36.99
N THR A 18 -22.00 -14.20 -37.11
CA THR A 18 -22.88 -14.62 -38.21
C THR A 18 -23.96 -15.43 -37.50
N GLY A 19 -25.20 -14.95 -37.37
CA GLY A 19 -26.19 -14.93 -38.45
C GLY A 19 -27.17 -16.08 -38.22
N ASN A 20 -28.35 -15.74 -37.67
CA ASN A 20 -29.59 -16.53 -37.39
C ASN A 20 -30.11 -17.25 -38.67
N PRO A 21 -31.23 -18.06 -38.72
CA PRO A 21 -32.32 -18.25 -37.74
C PRO A 21 -33.01 -19.64 -37.66
N ALA A 22 -33.69 -19.96 -36.54
CA ALA A 22 -34.94 -20.75 -36.51
C ALA A 22 -35.45 -20.95 -35.07
N GLY A 23 -36.74 -20.71 -34.82
CA GLY A 23 -37.39 -21.18 -33.59
C GLY A 23 -38.50 -20.29 -33.04
N ARG A 24 -39.69 -20.36 -33.67
CA ARG A 24 -40.94 -19.78 -33.17
C ARG A 24 -41.36 -20.46 -31.85
N ARG A 25 -41.86 -19.69 -30.87
CA ARG A 25 -43.24 -19.83 -30.33
C ARG A 25 -43.52 -18.83 -29.22
N ALA A 26 -44.67 -18.19 -29.36
CA ALA A 26 -45.34 -17.37 -28.36
C ALA A 26 -45.90 -18.23 -27.21
N ARG A 27 -46.00 -17.66 -26.00
CA ARG A 27 -47.15 -17.86 -25.11
C ARG A 27 -47.29 -16.74 -24.07
N THR A 28 -48.52 -16.24 -24.04
CA THR A 28 -49.21 -15.32 -23.13
C THR A 28 -49.42 -15.86 -21.71
N GLY A 29 -49.66 -14.97 -20.73
CA GLY A 29 -50.26 -15.26 -19.41
C GLY A 29 -49.47 -14.64 -18.23
N SER A 30 -49.86 -13.48 -17.70
CA SER A 30 -50.82 -13.25 -16.60
C SER A 30 -50.21 -13.23 -15.18
N ARG A 31 -50.07 -11.99 -14.66
CA ARG A 31 -50.27 -11.51 -13.28
C ARG A 31 -50.43 -12.56 -12.16
N LEU A 32 -49.57 -12.53 -11.14
CA LEU A 32 -49.90 -12.86 -9.74
C LEU A 32 -48.91 -12.25 -8.75
N THR A 33 -49.47 -11.52 -7.80
CA THR A 33 -48.85 -10.87 -6.65
C THR A 33 -48.30 -11.90 -5.65
N LYS A 34 -47.07 -11.70 -5.14
CA LYS A 34 -46.73 -12.15 -3.79
C LYS A 34 -45.62 -11.28 -3.20
N LYS A 35 -46.04 -10.37 -2.32
CA LYS A 35 -45.21 -9.70 -1.31
C LYS A 35 -44.73 -10.81 -0.36
N GLY A 36 -43.46 -11.14 -0.40
CA GLY A 36 -42.86 -12.17 0.44
C GLY A 36 -41.45 -11.76 0.81
N ASN A 37 -41.21 -11.57 2.11
CA ASN A 37 -39.90 -11.40 2.72
C ASN A 37 -38.89 -12.38 2.11
N ARG A 38 -37.94 -11.89 1.32
CA ARG A 38 -36.74 -12.67 0.99
C ARG A 38 -35.77 -12.55 2.16
N MET A 39 -35.98 -13.42 3.16
CA MET A 39 -34.86 -14.00 3.89
C MET A 39 -33.87 -14.50 2.85
N ALA A 40 -32.62 -14.03 2.95
CA ALA A 40 -31.53 -14.47 2.09
C ALA A 40 -31.32 -15.97 2.31
N MET A 41 -31.96 -16.78 1.47
CA MET A 41 -31.74 -18.21 1.38
C MET A 41 -30.35 -18.44 0.79
N PHE A 42 -29.51 -19.10 1.56
CA PHE A 42 -28.18 -19.56 1.19
C PHE A 42 -28.28 -20.45 -0.05
N ASP A 43 -27.71 -20.01 -1.18
CA ASP A 43 -27.59 -20.81 -2.40
C ASP A 43 -26.19 -21.45 -2.44
N PRO A 44 -26.06 -22.77 -2.19
CA PRO A 44 -24.77 -23.46 -2.17
C PRO A 44 -24.18 -23.68 -3.57
N HIS A 45 -24.91 -23.38 -4.65
CA HIS A 45 -24.54 -23.76 -6.02
C HIS A 45 -24.14 -22.60 -6.94
N SER A 46 -24.11 -21.35 -6.45
CA SER A 46 -23.75 -20.22 -7.32
C SER A 46 -22.25 -20.08 -7.63
N GLY A 47 -21.36 -20.84 -6.98
CA GLY A 47 -19.91 -20.82 -7.22
C GLY A 47 -19.22 -19.45 -7.01
N LYS A 48 -19.98 -18.42 -6.63
CA LYS A 48 -19.50 -17.08 -6.35
C LYS A 48 -19.17 -17.00 -4.88
N LEU A 49 -17.94 -17.39 -4.54
CA LEU A 49 -17.32 -17.10 -3.25
C LEU A 49 -17.56 -15.62 -2.94
N GLN A 50 -18.39 -15.35 -1.94
CA GLN A 50 -18.82 -14.01 -1.57
C GLN A 50 -17.57 -13.23 -1.14
N GLN A 51 -17.06 -12.38 -2.03
CA GLN A 51 -15.92 -11.52 -1.73
C GLN A 51 -16.38 -10.47 -0.72
N VAL A 52 -15.83 -10.54 0.49
CA VAL A 52 -16.11 -9.56 1.54
C VAL A 52 -15.55 -8.20 1.12
N ARG A 53 -16.41 -7.17 1.18
CA ARG A 53 -16.14 -5.79 0.73
C ARG A 53 -14.91 -5.21 1.44
N GLU A 54 -14.08 -4.46 0.70
CA GLU A 54 -12.88 -3.78 1.22
C GLU A 54 -13.26 -2.79 2.34
N VAL A 55 -12.47 -2.73 3.41
CA VAL A 55 -12.69 -1.80 4.55
C VAL A 55 -12.33 -0.38 4.14
N VAL A 56 -11.22 -0.24 3.40
CA VAL A 56 -10.70 1.04 2.94
C VAL A 56 -10.94 1.17 1.44
N ARG A 57 -11.70 2.20 1.04
CA ARG A 57 -11.93 2.55 -0.36
C ARG A 57 -11.64 4.02 -0.60
N PHE A 58 -10.51 4.27 -1.25
CA PHE A 58 -10.14 5.62 -1.65
C PHE A 58 -10.51 5.87 -3.12
N THR A 59 -11.06 7.05 -3.39
CA THR A 59 -11.19 7.52 -4.77
C THR A 59 -9.81 7.88 -5.35
N PRO A 60 -9.65 7.92 -6.69
CA PRO A 60 -8.38 8.29 -7.30
C PRO A 60 -7.88 9.67 -6.85
N LEU A 61 -8.79 10.62 -6.61
CA LEU A 61 -8.47 11.95 -6.12
C LEU A 61 -7.98 11.92 -4.67
N GLN A 62 -8.70 11.22 -3.77
CA GLN A 62 -8.28 11.05 -2.37
C GLN A 62 -6.88 10.42 -2.27
N GLN A 63 -6.61 9.40 -3.09
CA GLN A 63 -5.27 8.80 -3.13
C GLN A 63 -4.18 9.78 -3.50
N ASP A 64 -4.43 10.65 -4.48
CA ASP A 64 -3.42 11.58 -4.97
C ASP A 64 -3.17 12.70 -3.95
N VAL A 65 -4.23 13.19 -3.29
CA VAL A 65 -4.12 14.15 -2.18
C VAL A 65 -3.39 13.53 -0.99
N LEU A 66 -3.76 12.33 -0.55
CA LEU A 66 -3.09 11.66 0.57
C LEU A 66 -1.61 11.37 0.26
N LYS A 67 -1.28 10.97 -0.97
CA LYS A 67 0.12 10.78 -1.39
C LYS A 67 0.90 12.08 -1.34
N PHE A 68 0.30 13.18 -1.82
CA PHE A 68 0.93 14.49 -1.80
C PHE A 68 1.16 14.96 -0.37
N LEU A 69 0.16 14.87 0.50
CA LEU A 69 0.27 15.23 1.92
C LEU A 69 1.33 14.40 2.64
N ALA A 70 1.31 13.06 2.47
CA ALA A 70 2.33 12.19 3.04
C ALA A 70 3.74 12.53 2.55
N LEU A 71 3.88 12.93 1.28
CA LEU A 71 5.16 13.34 0.71
C LEU A 71 5.63 14.68 1.32
N MET A 72 4.73 15.64 1.52
CA MET A 72 5.08 16.90 2.18
C MET A 72 5.55 16.66 3.62
N LEU A 73 4.85 15.81 4.38
CA LEU A 73 5.29 15.42 5.73
C LEU A 73 6.71 14.83 5.73
N MET A 74 7.01 13.95 4.77
CA MET A 74 8.34 13.36 4.62
C MET A 74 9.41 14.39 4.23
N VAL A 75 9.09 15.31 3.30
CA VAL A 75 10.03 16.34 2.86
C VAL A 75 10.37 17.29 4.01
N PHE A 76 9.39 17.70 4.81
CA PHE A 76 9.65 18.55 5.98
C PHE A 76 10.50 17.84 7.03
N ASP A 77 10.22 16.57 7.29
CA ASP A 77 10.97 15.72 8.21
C ASP A 77 12.43 15.51 7.77
N HIS A 78 12.66 15.33 6.46
CA HIS A 78 13.99 15.20 5.88
C HIS A 78 14.73 16.54 5.80
N ALA A 79 14.04 17.65 5.50
CA ALA A 79 14.64 18.97 5.52
C ALA A 79 15.12 19.35 6.93
N ASN A 80 14.32 19.02 7.96
CA ASN A 80 14.68 19.25 9.35
C ASN A 80 16.01 18.58 9.75
N ARG A 81 16.24 17.36 9.25
CA ARG A 81 17.48 16.59 9.48
C ARG A 81 18.64 17.04 8.62
N ALA A 82 18.40 17.21 7.31
CA ALA A 82 19.43 17.59 6.36
C ALA A 82 20.05 18.96 6.67
N LEU A 83 19.26 19.88 7.22
CA LEU A 83 19.67 21.23 7.59
C LEU A 83 20.02 21.38 9.07
N GLY A 84 20.00 20.30 9.87
CA GLY A 84 20.31 20.35 11.30
C GLY A 84 19.43 21.30 12.12
N LEU A 85 18.17 21.52 11.72
CA LEU A 85 17.27 22.48 12.38
C LEU A 85 16.77 21.96 13.73
N HIS A 86 16.67 20.64 13.90
CA HIS A 86 16.19 19.97 15.11
C HIS A 86 14.81 20.45 15.63
N GLU A 87 13.96 20.98 14.73
CA GLU A 87 12.65 21.50 15.10
C GLU A 87 11.69 20.36 15.49
N PRO A 88 11.15 20.35 16.73
CA PRO A 88 10.37 19.23 17.24
C PRO A 88 9.05 19.05 16.48
N VAL A 89 8.46 20.14 15.97
CA VAL A 89 7.23 20.10 15.18
C VAL A 89 7.44 19.37 13.86
N LEU A 90 8.58 19.59 13.18
CA LEU A 90 8.87 18.94 11.91
C LEU A 90 9.12 17.44 12.09
N LEU A 91 9.78 17.04 13.19
CA LEU A 91 9.94 15.63 13.57
C LEU A 91 8.58 14.96 13.85
N LEU A 92 7.66 15.69 14.48
CA LEU A 92 6.31 15.21 14.81
C LEU A 92 5.49 14.97 13.54
N LEU A 93 5.55 15.92 12.60
CA LEU A 93 4.89 15.83 11.29
C LEU A 93 5.39 14.62 10.49
N GLY A 94 6.70 14.34 10.53
CA GLY A 94 7.31 13.20 9.87
C GLY A 94 6.74 11.84 10.28
N ARG A 95 6.29 11.70 11.54
CA ARG A 95 5.77 10.42 12.06
C ARG A 95 4.51 9.95 11.35
N GLY A 96 3.72 10.87 10.79
CA GLY A 96 2.53 10.52 10.01
C GLY A 96 2.81 10.11 8.56
N ALA A 97 4.00 10.38 8.02
CA ALA A 97 4.30 10.07 6.63
C ALA A 97 4.28 8.55 6.36
N PHE A 98 4.99 7.77 7.17
CA PHE A 98 5.11 6.33 6.93
C PHE A 98 3.78 5.56 7.03
N PRO A 99 2.93 5.73 8.06
CA PRO A 99 1.64 5.04 8.12
C PRO A 99 0.74 5.36 6.90
N LEU A 100 0.76 6.60 6.40
CA LEU A 100 0.02 6.96 5.18
C LEU A 100 0.59 6.25 3.95
N PHE A 101 1.91 6.21 3.79
CA PHE A 101 2.53 5.46 2.68
C PHE A 101 2.28 3.97 2.78
N ALA A 102 2.33 3.40 3.98
CA ALA A 102 2.02 1.99 4.23
C ALA A 102 0.59 1.66 3.78
N LEU A 103 -0.39 2.47 4.19
CA LEU A 103 -1.80 2.29 3.81
C LEU A 103 -2.01 2.44 2.30
N LEU A 104 -1.46 3.50 1.71
CA LEU A 104 -1.58 3.74 0.27
C LEU A 104 -0.86 2.67 -0.55
N TRP A 105 0.29 2.18 -0.10
CA TRP A 105 0.99 1.05 -0.72
C TRP A 105 0.14 -0.21 -0.65
N GLY A 106 -0.40 -0.55 0.53
CA GLY A 106 -1.26 -1.71 0.75
C GLY A 106 -2.51 -1.66 -0.13
N TYR A 107 -3.16 -0.51 -0.21
CA TYR A 107 -4.30 -0.28 -1.10
C TYR A 107 -3.94 -0.48 -2.58
N ASN A 108 -2.82 0.13 -3.03
CA ASN A 108 -2.39 -0.01 -4.42
C ASN A 108 -2.02 -1.45 -4.76
N LEU A 109 -1.40 -2.17 -3.82
CA LEU A 109 -0.98 -3.54 -4.02
C LEU A 109 -2.18 -4.49 -4.03
N ALA A 110 -3.13 -4.31 -3.13
CA ALA A 110 -4.37 -5.09 -3.06
C ALA A 110 -5.26 -4.95 -4.29
N SER A 111 -5.20 -3.81 -5.00
CA SER A 111 -6.02 -3.57 -6.18
C SER A 111 -5.69 -4.45 -7.40
N ARG A 112 -4.58 -5.21 -7.36
CA ARG A 112 -4.07 -6.02 -8.47
C ARG A 112 -3.33 -7.26 -7.97
N PRO A 113 -3.12 -8.28 -8.82
CA PRO A 113 -2.24 -9.39 -8.46
C PRO A 113 -0.82 -8.90 -8.18
N VAL A 114 -0.25 -9.35 -7.06
CA VAL A 114 1.14 -9.07 -6.70
C VAL A 114 2.08 -9.76 -7.69
N ARG A 115 3.10 -9.06 -8.19
CA ARG A 115 4.04 -9.58 -9.19
C ARG A 115 5.49 -9.29 -8.82
N GLN A 116 6.41 -10.15 -9.26
CA GLN A 116 7.85 -9.98 -9.07
C GLN A 116 8.39 -8.66 -9.65
N ALA A 117 7.91 -8.26 -10.83
CA ALA A 117 8.27 -6.98 -11.45
C ALA A 117 7.96 -5.77 -10.56
N GLN A 118 7.01 -5.94 -9.62
CA GLN A 118 6.72 -4.92 -8.64
C GLN A 118 7.87 -4.81 -7.62
N ALA A 119 8.21 -5.92 -6.97
CA ALA A 119 9.34 -5.95 -6.04
C ALA A 119 10.65 -5.47 -6.68
N THR A 120 11.01 -5.99 -7.86
CA THR A 120 12.24 -5.62 -8.58
C THR A 120 12.33 -4.10 -8.82
N ARG A 121 11.23 -3.44 -9.18
CA ARG A 121 11.26 -2.00 -9.40
C ARG A 121 11.51 -1.23 -8.10
N LEU A 122 10.95 -1.66 -6.97
CA LEU A 122 11.23 -1.01 -5.68
C LEU A 122 12.69 -1.21 -5.28
N TRP A 123 13.27 -2.39 -5.50
CA TRP A 123 14.70 -2.62 -5.27
C TRP A 123 15.58 -1.66 -6.07
N ILE A 124 15.30 -1.49 -7.36
CA ILE A 124 16.06 -0.55 -8.22
C ILE A 124 15.99 0.87 -7.64
N TRP A 125 14.79 1.36 -7.34
CA TRP A 125 14.64 2.72 -6.80
C TRP A 125 15.18 2.88 -5.39
N ALA A 126 15.16 1.83 -4.57
CA ALA A 126 15.77 1.84 -3.24
C ALA A 126 17.29 2.03 -3.36
N VAL A 127 17.94 1.32 -4.28
CA VAL A 127 19.38 1.50 -4.55
C VAL A 127 19.67 2.91 -5.08
N VAL A 128 18.87 3.41 -6.03
CA VAL A 128 19.05 4.76 -6.59
C VAL A 128 18.85 5.86 -5.54
N ALA A 129 17.94 5.67 -4.59
CA ALA A 129 17.68 6.65 -3.54
C ALA A 129 18.73 6.66 -2.43
N GLN A 130 19.49 5.57 -2.26
CA GLN A 130 20.38 5.36 -1.12
C GLN A 130 21.44 6.47 -0.94
N PRO A 131 22.13 6.96 -2.00
CA PRO A 131 23.08 8.06 -1.84
C PRO A 131 22.45 9.35 -1.31
N GLY A 132 21.26 9.71 -1.81
CA GLY A 132 20.55 10.90 -1.34
C GLY A 132 20.05 10.74 0.10
N TYR A 133 19.56 9.55 0.46
CA TYR A 133 19.15 9.23 1.82
C TYR A 133 20.31 9.36 2.80
N TRP A 134 21.46 8.77 2.50
CA TRP A 134 22.65 8.88 3.33
C TRP A 134 23.09 10.33 3.54
N LEU A 135 23.07 11.16 2.48
CA LEU A 135 23.41 12.59 2.61
C LEU A 135 22.45 13.34 3.53
N VAL A 136 21.14 13.08 3.44
CA VAL A 136 20.13 13.70 4.32
C VAL A 136 20.32 13.29 5.78
N MET A 137 20.71 12.04 6.01
CA MET A 137 20.77 11.44 7.35
C MET A 137 22.16 11.52 8.01
N ARG A 138 23.16 12.08 7.33
CA ARG A 138 24.56 12.14 7.82
C ARG A 138 24.70 12.80 9.20
N HIS A 139 23.84 13.77 9.52
CA HIS A 139 23.85 14.49 10.79
C HIS A 139 23.25 13.69 11.94
N ASP A 140 22.40 12.70 11.64
CA ASP A 140 21.81 11.78 12.61
C ASP A 140 22.74 10.58 12.91
N GLY A 141 23.95 10.55 12.34
CA GLY A 141 24.94 9.50 12.56
C GLY A 141 24.66 8.18 11.83
N LEU A 142 23.69 8.16 10.90
CA LEU A 142 23.34 6.97 10.14
C LEU A 142 24.42 6.64 9.10
N ALA A 143 24.79 5.36 9.06
CA ALA A 143 25.76 4.82 8.12
C ALA A 143 25.15 4.67 6.72
N PHE A 144 26.00 4.63 5.69
CA PHE A 144 25.54 4.35 4.32
C PHE A 144 24.86 2.97 4.20
N THR A 145 25.17 2.05 5.11
CA THR A 145 24.55 0.72 5.19
C THR A 145 23.12 0.74 5.72
N ASP A 146 22.68 1.83 6.36
CA ASP A 146 21.34 1.94 6.92
C ASP A 146 20.31 2.09 5.79
N PRO A 147 19.33 1.17 5.69
CA PRO A 147 18.44 1.11 4.55
C PRO A 147 17.42 2.23 4.55
N ASN A 148 17.27 2.93 3.42
CA ASN A 148 16.12 3.80 3.22
C ASN A 148 14.78 3.02 3.20
N ILE A 149 13.69 3.74 3.41
CA ILE A 149 12.34 3.18 3.53
C ILE A 149 11.88 2.33 2.33
N LEU A 150 12.40 2.59 1.11
CA LEU A 150 12.00 1.83 -0.06
C LEU A 150 12.49 0.38 0.00
N PHE A 151 13.59 0.09 0.70
CA PHE A 151 14.05 -1.28 0.94
C PHE A 151 13.02 -2.09 1.72
N LEU A 152 12.39 -1.49 2.74
CA LEU A 152 11.31 -2.13 3.49
C LEU A 152 10.10 -2.44 2.58
N PHE A 153 9.67 -1.46 1.77
CA PHE A 153 8.60 -1.68 0.80
C PHE A 153 8.96 -2.77 -0.22
N ALA A 154 10.21 -2.79 -0.69
CA ALA A 154 10.71 -3.79 -1.62
C ALA A 154 10.69 -5.19 -1.01
N ALA A 155 11.16 -5.33 0.23
CA ALA A 155 11.22 -6.60 0.96
C ALA A 155 9.83 -7.20 1.19
N VAL A 156 8.89 -6.41 1.70
CA VAL A 156 7.51 -6.89 1.93
C VAL A 156 6.81 -7.19 0.59
N THR A 157 7.02 -6.36 -0.44
CA THR A 157 6.47 -6.66 -1.78
C THR A 157 7.06 -7.93 -2.36
N GLN A 158 8.36 -8.18 -2.17
CA GLN A 158 9.06 -9.39 -2.61
C GLN A 158 8.48 -10.63 -1.93
N ALA A 159 8.29 -10.58 -0.62
CA ALA A 159 7.67 -11.67 0.13
C ALA A 159 6.25 -11.97 -0.33
N LEU A 160 5.43 -10.94 -0.56
CA LEU A 160 4.08 -11.11 -1.08
C LEU A 160 4.07 -11.65 -2.53
N ALA A 161 5.02 -11.22 -3.37
CA ALA A 161 5.16 -11.74 -4.73
C ALA A 161 5.50 -13.23 -4.70
N VAL A 162 6.42 -13.64 -3.82
CA VAL A 162 6.79 -15.04 -3.61
C VAL A 162 5.63 -15.84 -3.04
N ALA A 163 4.90 -15.29 -2.06
CA ALA A 163 3.70 -15.92 -1.52
C ALA A 163 2.66 -16.18 -2.60
N SER A 164 2.54 -15.26 -3.58
CA SER A 164 1.58 -15.37 -4.68
C SER A 164 2.00 -16.33 -5.81
N LEU A 165 3.21 -16.92 -5.76
CA LEU A 165 3.64 -17.90 -6.76
C LEU A 165 2.80 -19.18 -6.66
N PRO A 166 2.33 -19.74 -7.79
CA PRO A 166 1.55 -20.97 -7.78
C PRO A 166 2.39 -22.14 -7.28
N MET A 167 1.97 -22.80 -6.18
CA MET A 167 2.44 -24.15 -5.88
C MET A 167 1.77 -25.16 -6.83
N ARG A 168 2.34 -26.37 -6.95
CA ARG A 168 1.76 -27.49 -7.73
C ARG A 168 0.30 -27.84 -7.39
N LYS A 169 -0.24 -27.34 -6.27
CA LYS A 169 -1.64 -27.54 -5.83
C LYS A 169 -2.48 -26.24 -5.78
N GLY A 170 -2.03 -25.14 -6.38
CA GLY A 170 -2.80 -23.88 -6.45
C GLY A 170 -2.85 -23.06 -5.15
N ALA A 171 -2.13 -23.47 -4.10
CA ALA A 171 -1.99 -22.71 -2.85
C ALA A 171 -0.80 -21.73 -2.92
N PRO A 172 -0.87 -20.58 -2.21
CA PRO A 172 0.29 -19.72 -2.00
C PRO A 172 1.41 -20.46 -1.25
N ASN A 173 2.67 -20.04 -1.41
CA ASN A 173 3.82 -20.61 -0.68
C ASN A 173 4.22 -19.70 0.51
N PRO A 174 3.57 -19.84 1.68
CA PRO A 174 3.84 -18.99 2.84
C PRO A 174 5.21 -19.27 3.47
N VAL A 175 5.75 -20.48 3.31
CA VAL A 175 7.05 -20.88 3.89
C VAL A 175 8.19 -20.16 3.18
N LEU A 176 8.19 -20.13 1.86
CA LEU A 176 9.20 -19.40 1.09
C LEU A 176 9.08 -17.89 1.30
N ALA A 177 7.85 -17.37 1.36
CA ALA A 177 7.61 -15.97 1.67
C ALA A 177 8.10 -15.59 3.07
N GLY A 178 7.82 -16.44 4.07
CA GLY A 178 8.32 -16.30 5.43
C GLY A 178 9.84 -16.37 5.49
N GLY A 179 10.47 -17.30 4.76
CA GLY A 179 11.93 -17.40 4.65
C GLY A 179 12.55 -16.17 4.01
N VAL A 180 11.93 -15.60 2.97
CA VAL A 180 12.37 -14.34 2.36
C VAL A 180 12.24 -13.17 3.35
N LEU A 181 11.12 -13.08 4.09
CA LEU A 181 10.96 -12.05 5.12
C LEU A 181 12.00 -12.21 6.23
N LEU A 182 12.24 -13.42 6.71
CA LEU A 182 13.24 -13.71 7.74
C LEU A 182 14.66 -13.39 7.26
N ALA A 183 15.03 -13.76 6.03
CA ALA A 183 16.34 -13.45 5.48
C ALA A 183 16.55 -11.95 5.28
N LEU A 184 15.53 -11.24 4.78
CA LEU A 184 15.57 -9.79 4.61
C LEU A 184 15.51 -9.07 5.95
N TRP A 185 14.76 -9.59 6.93
CA TRP A 185 14.74 -9.04 8.28
C TRP A 185 16.06 -9.27 9.02
N TRP A 186 16.72 -10.41 8.82
CA TRP A 186 18.08 -10.62 9.34
C TRP A 186 19.06 -9.60 8.76
N ALA A 187 18.97 -9.31 7.46
CA ALA A 187 19.86 -8.35 6.80
C ALA A 187 19.55 -6.88 7.14
N TYR A 188 18.28 -6.53 7.36
CA TYR A 188 17.84 -5.13 7.47
C TYR A 188 17.20 -4.78 8.81
N GLY A 189 16.51 -5.71 9.47
CA GLY A 189 15.79 -5.48 10.73
C GLY A 189 16.68 -5.37 11.97
N ALA A 190 17.96 -5.73 11.87
CA ALA A 190 18.96 -5.58 12.92
C ALA A 190 19.76 -4.26 12.83
N THR A 191 19.38 -3.34 11.94
CA THR A 191 20.04 -2.04 11.76
C THR A 191 19.21 -0.92 12.40
N ASP A 192 19.88 0.01 13.10
CA ASP A 192 19.27 1.10 13.86
C ASP A 192 18.48 2.09 12.97
N GLY A 193 18.76 2.14 11.66
CA GLY A 193 18.01 2.94 10.68
C GLY A 193 16.73 2.28 10.13
N SER A 194 16.42 1.04 10.51
CA SER A 194 15.27 0.31 9.97
C SER A 194 13.99 0.57 10.76
N TYR A 195 12.84 0.59 10.08
CA TYR A 195 11.51 0.63 10.73
C TYR A 195 11.18 -0.67 11.50
N GLY A 196 12.15 -1.60 11.64
CA GLY A 196 12.09 -2.81 12.44
C GLY A 196 10.93 -3.76 12.10
N THR A 197 10.60 -4.61 13.08
CA THR A 197 9.46 -5.54 13.00
C THR A 197 8.13 -4.79 12.90
N ALA A 198 7.98 -3.67 13.64
CA ALA A 198 6.78 -2.85 13.62
C ALA A 198 6.45 -2.33 12.21
N GLY A 199 7.46 -1.88 11.45
CA GLY A 199 7.28 -1.41 10.08
C GLY A 199 6.89 -2.52 9.11
N VAL A 200 7.50 -3.70 9.19
CA VAL A 200 7.12 -4.88 8.38
C VAL A 200 5.67 -5.27 8.65
N LEU A 201 5.31 -5.40 9.93
CA LEU A 201 3.96 -5.75 10.35
C LEU A 201 2.94 -4.69 9.95
N LEU A 202 3.30 -3.39 10.01
CA LEU A 202 2.42 -2.30 9.60
C LEU A 202 2.11 -2.36 8.10
N LEU A 203 3.09 -2.70 7.27
CA LEU A 203 2.86 -2.95 5.84
C LEU A 203 1.93 -4.14 5.62
N LEU A 204 2.17 -5.26 6.28
CA LEU A 204 1.31 -6.44 6.18
C LEU A 204 -0.13 -6.14 6.65
N ALA A 205 -0.30 -5.42 7.76
CA ALA A 205 -1.60 -4.96 8.24
C ALA A 205 -2.27 -4.02 7.23
N SER A 206 -1.52 -3.07 6.65
CA SER A 206 -2.02 -2.15 5.62
C SER A 206 -2.50 -2.88 4.37
N TYR A 207 -1.78 -3.92 3.93
CA TYR A 207 -2.23 -4.81 2.86
C TYR A 207 -3.46 -5.62 3.26
N GLY A 208 -3.48 -6.17 4.48
CA GLY A 208 -4.61 -6.91 5.06
C GLY A 208 -5.92 -6.12 5.13
N LEU A 209 -5.85 -4.82 5.41
CA LEU A 209 -6.99 -3.89 5.39
C LEU A 209 -7.61 -3.74 3.99
N CYS A 210 -6.78 -3.84 2.95
CA CYS A 210 -7.17 -3.52 1.58
C CYS A 210 -7.43 -4.74 0.70
N VAL A 211 -6.83 -5.90 0.99
CA VAL A 211 -6.92 -7.09 0.14
C VAL A 211 -8.34 -7.68 0.13
N SER A 212 -8.80 -8.09 -1.05
CA SER A 212 -10.01 -8.91 -1.23
C SER A 212 -9.64 -10.38 -1.19
N LEU A 213 -9.89 -11.04 -0.06
CA LEU A 213 -9.64 -12.47 0.10
C LEU A 213 -10.92 -13.28 -0.21
N PRO A 214 -10.79 -14.51 -0.75
CA PRO A 214 -11.92 -15.43 -0.89
C PRO A 214 -12.60 -15.72 0.45
N GLY A 215 -13.93 -15.88 0.45
CA GLY A 215 -14.73 -16.04 1.66
C GLY A 215 -14.30 -17.17 2.60
N TYR A 216 -13.76 -18.27 2.06
CA TYR A 216 -13.26 -19.39 2.87
C TYR A 216 -12.00 -19.02 3.68
N VAL A 217 -11.13 -18.15 3.15
CA VAL A 217 -9.93 -17.68 3.87
C VAL A 217 -10.34 -16.78 5.02
N THR A 218 -11.31 -15.89 4.79
CA THR A 218 -11.82 -14.97 5.81
C THR A 218 -12.65 -15.64 6.90
N ALA A 219 -13.23 -16.82 6.62
CA ALA A 219 -13.97 -17.60 7.59
C ALA A 219 -13.05 -18.33 8.59
N VAL A 220 -11.86 -18.75 8.14
CA VAL A 220 -10.88 -19.48 8.97
C VAL A 220 -9.89 -18.52 9.64
N TRP A 221 -9.51 -17.44 8.96
CA TRP A 221 -8.57 -16.45 9.48
C TRP A 221 -9.23 -15.07 9.53
N PRO A 222 -9.41 -14.47 10.72
CA PRO A 222 -9.96 -13.13 10.86
C PRO A 222 -8.93 -12.05 10.49
N VAL A 223 -8.20 -12.22 9.38
CA VAL A 223 -7.11 -11.34 8.91
C VAL A 223 -7.56 -9.88 8.89
N ARG A 224 -8.84 -9.63 8.53
CA ARG A 224 -9.42 -8.28 8.51
C ARG A 224 -9.57 -7.68 9.90
N GLY A 225 -10.20 -8.40 10.83
CA GLY A 225 -10.38 -7.93 12.20
C GLY A 225 -9.04 -7.70 12.89
N LEU A 226 -8.10 -8.63 12.66
CA LEU A 226 -6.73 -8.51 13.14
C LEU A 226 -6.04 -7.27 12.55
N ALA A 227 -6.16 -7.01 11.25
CA ALA A 227 -5.54 -5.84 10.62
C ALA A 227 -6.13 -4.51 11.13
N ILE A 228 -7.43 -4.45 11.41
CA ILE A 228 -8.09 -3.24 11.96
C ILE A 228 -7.53 -2.88 13.33
N VAL A 229 -7.30 -3.88 14.18
CA VAL A 229 -6.75 -3.67 15.53
C VAL A 229 -5.23 -3.51 15.50
N ALA A 230 -4.53 -4.31 14.70
CA ALA A 230 -3.09 -4.31 14.62
C ALA A 230 -2.55 -3.01 14.01
N TRP A 231 -3.22 -2.44 13.01
CA TRP A 231 -2.73 -1.22 12.34
C TRP A 231 -2.47 -0.05 13.30
N PRO A 232 -3.42 0.42 14.14
CA PRO A 232 -3.16 1.50 15.09
C PRO A 232 -2.14 1.09 16.16
N LEU A 233 -2.17 -0.16 16.65
CA LEU A 233 -1.20 -0.64 17.63
C LEU A 233 0.24 -0.63 17.09
N LEU A 234 0.42 -1.03 15.83
CA LEU A 234 1.72 -1.04 15.15
C LEU A 234 2.23 0.38 14.89
N VAL A 235 1.35 1.33 14.60
CA VAL A 235 1.72 2.75 14.50
C VAL A 235 2.20 3.30 15.84
N LEU A 236 1.53 2.94 16.93
CA LEU A 236 1.97 3.30 18.29
C LEU A 236 3.31 2.64 18.62
N MET A 237 3.44 1.33 18.35
CA MET A 237 4.67 0.56 18.60
C MET A 237 5.87 1.14 17.83
N LEU A 238 5.68 1.59 16.59
CA LEU A 238 6.74 2.19 15.77
C LEU A 238 7.36 3.45 16.40
N ASN A 239 6.61 4.13 17.26
CA ASN A 239 7.02 5.39 17.87
C ASN A 239 7.18 5.26 19.40
N ALA A 240 7.09 4.05 19.95
CA ALA A 240 7.03 3.81 21.40
C ALA A 240 8.29 4.31 22.12
N GLU A 241 9.46 4.11 21.51
CA GLU A 241 10.76 4.50 22.07
C GLU A 241 10.98 6.02 22.05
N LEU A 242 10.19 6.76 21.26
CA LEU A 242 10.32 8.21 21.08
C LEU A 242 9.38 9.01 22.00
N GLY A 243 8.59 8.34 22.82
CA GLY A 243 7.67 8.95 23.79
C GLY A 243 6.23 9.13 23.29
N GLY A 244 5.32 9.38 24.24
CA GLY A 244 3.86 9.37 24.00
C GLY A 244 3.38 10.42 22.99
N THR A 245 4.02 11.58 22.92
CA THR A 245 3.66 12.64 21.95
C THR A 245 3.93 12.19 20.51
N MET A 246 5.06 11.55 20.25
CA MET A 246 5.43 11.00 18.95
C MET A 246 4.52 9.84 18.54
N MET A 247 4.14 8.98 19.50
CA MET A 247 3.16 7.91 19.28
C MET A 247 1.81 8.46 18.85
N LEU A 248 1.29 9.43 19.61
CA LEU A 248 -0.01 10.04 19.33
C LEU A 248 0.01 10.77 17.99
N ALA A 249 1.06 11.54 17.68
CA ALA A 249 1.15 12.21 16.39
C ALA A 249 1.24 11.23 15.21
N GLY A 250 2.03 10.16 15.35
CA GLY A 250 2.13 9.11 14.35
C GLY A 250 0.79 8.47 14.02
N LEU A 251 -0.14 8.40 14.98
CA LEU A 251 -1.49 7.85 14.80
C LEU A 251 -2.54 8.90 14.37
N LEU A 252 -2.59 10.02 15.09
CA LEU A 252 -3.60 11.07 14.92
C LEU A 252 -3.41 11.82 13.61
N LEU A 253 -2.18 12.13 13.20
CA LEU A 253 -1.93 12.90 11.99
C LEU A 253 -2.40 12.14 10.73
N PRO A 254 -2.04 10.86 10.50
CA PRO A 254 -2.62 10.07 9.41
C PRO A 254 -4.14 9.98 9.48
N ALA A 255 -4.70 9.75 10.67
CA ALA A 255 -6.15 9.63 10.85
C ALA A 255 -6.87 10.92 10.47
N LEU A 256 -6.39 12.07 10.94
CA LEU A 256 -6.95 13.39 10.61
C LEU A 256 -6.84 13.69 9.12
N LEU A 257 -5.71 13.37 8.48
CA LEU A 257 -5.55 13.58 7.03
C LEU A 257 -6.50 12.68 6.22
N ILE A 258 -6.68 11.42 6.63
CA ILE A 258 -7.66 10.52 6.01
C ILE A 258 -9.08 11.06 6.17
N LEU A 259 -9.47 11.44 7.40
CA LEU A 259 -10.78 12.03 7.69
C LEU A 259 -11.02 13.32 6.90
N GLY A 260 -10.00 14.19 6.81
CA GLY A 260 -10.04 15.43 6.03
C GLY A 260 -10.23 15.21 4.53
N THR A 261 -9.89 14.03 4.01
CA THR A 261 -10.16 13.67 2.59
C THR A 261 -11.55 13.08 2.36
N LEU A 262 -12.37 12.83 3.38
CA LEU A 262 -13.73 12.27 3.21
C LEU A 262 -14.64 13.13 2.32
N PRO A 263 -14.64 14.48 2.39
CA PRO A 263 -15.44 15.31 1.49
C PRO A 263 -15.07 15.12 0.01
N LEU A 264 -13.83 14.71 -0.29
CA LEU A 264 -13.40 14.43 -1.66
C LEU A 264 -14.00 13.13 -2.21
N ALA A 265 -14.55 12.25 -1.37
CA ALA A 265 -15.20 11.02 -1.82
C ALA A 265 -16.50 11.29 -2.60
N THR A 266 -17.18 12.39 -2.29
CA THR A 266 -18.45 12.79 -2.91
C THR A 266 -18.28 13.79 -4.06
N ALA A 267 -17.04 14.23 -4.33
CA ALA A 267 -16.76 15.19 -5.39
C ALA A 267 -17.09 14.61 -6.78
N PHE A 268 -17.73 15.43 -7.64
CA PHE A 268 -18.15 15.02 -8.99
C PHE A 268 -16.98 14.70 -9.94
N ASN A 269 -15.79 15.26 -9.68
CA ASN A 269 -14.62 15.10 -10.54
C ASN A 269 -13.51 14.30 -9.84
N GLN A 270 -13.56 12.98 -10.00
CA GLN A 270 -12.59 12.04 -9.41
C GLN A 270 -11.34 11.82 -10.31
N ARG A 271 -11.00 12.81 -11.14
CA ARG A 271 -9.84 12.73 -12.03
C ARG A 271 -8.55 12.67 -11.21
N ARG A 272 -7.60 11.87 -11.71
CA ARG A 272 -6.25 11.80 -11.14
C ARG A 272 -5.55 13.13 -11.37
N LEU A 273 -4.89 13.63 -10.33
CA LEU A 273 -4.09 14.86 -10.38
C LEU A 273 -2.62 14.54 -10.65
N LEU A 274 -2.11 13.47 -10.03
CA LEU A 274 -0.68 13.21 -10.05
C LEU A 274 -0.29 12.36 -11.27
N PRO A 275 0.79 12.75 -11.98
CA PRO A 275 1.24 12.01 -13.15
C PRO A 275 1.69 10.62 -12.77
N ARG A 276 1.79 9.78 -13.79
CA ARG A 276 2.59 8.58 -13.67
C ARG A 276 4.05 9.08 -13.58
N GLY A 277 4.54 9.26 -12.37
CA GLY A 277 5.93 9.55 -12.00
C GLY A 277 6.11 9.44 -10.51
N PHE A 278 5.07 9.96 -9.89
CA PHE A 278 5.33 11.12 -9.08
C PHE A 278 6.04 10.72 -7.81
N PHE A 279 5.53 9.70 -7.13
CA PHE A 279 6.08 9.33 -5.84
C PHE A 279 7.55 8.93 -5.89
N LEU A 280 7.95 8.00 -6.76
CA LEU A 280 9.33 7.49 -6.80
C LEU A 280 10.31 8.55 -7.32
N GLN A 281 9.91 9.29 -8.35
CA GLN A 281 10.73 10.36 -8.92
C GLN A 281 10.91 11.50 -7.94
N THR A 282 9.83 11.99 -7.33
CA THR A 282 9.91 13.05 -6.33
C THR A 282 10.60 12.57 -5.06
N TYR A 283 10.46 11.29 -4.69
CA TYR A 283 11.20 10.69 -3.57
C TYR A 283 12.72 10.77 -3.78
N VAL A 284 13.24 10.32 -4.92
CA VAL A 284 14.67 10.45 -5.20
C VAL A 284 15.09 11.91 -5.36
N ALA A 285 14.31 12.70 -6.09
CA ALA A 285 14.65 14.09 -6.36
C ALA A 285 14.75 14.94 -5.09
N HIS A 286 13.81 14.82 -4.13
CA HIS A 286 13.88 15.62 -2.91
C HIS A 286 15.03 15.17 -2.00
N LEU A 287 15.33 13.86 -1.91
CA LEU A 287 16.48 13.38 -1.15
C LEU A 287 17.79 13.93 -1.71
N LEU A 288 17.96 13.89 -3.03
CA LEU A 288 19.15 14.46 -3.68
C LEU A 288 19.21 15.98 -3.49
N ALA A 289 18.09 16.68 -3.69
CA ALA A 289 18.04 18.14 -3.54
C ALA A 289 18.35 18.58 -2.11
N LEU A 290 17.74 17.95 -1.10
CA LEU A 290 17.98 18.26 0.31
C LEU A 290 19.37 17.81 0.77
N GLY A 291 19.82 16.62 0.36
CA GLY A 291 21.15 16.12 0.68
C GLY A 291 22.24 17.04 0.12
N LEU A 292 22.11 17.48 -1.13
CA LEU A 292 23.02 18.46 -1.73
C LEU A 292 22.91 19.82 -1.03
N ALA A 293 21.70 20.32 -0.75
CA ALA A 293 21.53 21.57 -0.04
C ALA A 293 22.20 21.54 1.34
N GLY A 294 22.04 20.46 2.10
CA GLY A 294 22.75 20.26 3.38
C GLY A 294 24.26 20.26 3.22
N VAL A 295 24.80 19.65 2.15
CA VAL A 295 26.24 19.67 1.83
C VAL A 295 26.74 21.06 1.44
N PHE A 296 25.95 21.88 0.75
CA PHE A 296 26.37 23.21 0.29
C PHE A 296 26.18 24.31 1.33
N LEU A 297 25.25 24.14 2.27
CA LEU A 297 24.94 25.13 3.31
C LEU A 297 25.79 24.97 4.58
N HIS A 298 26.57 23.90 4.69
CA HIS A 298 27.47 23.57 5.81
C HIS A 298 28.85 23.17 5.29
#